data_AF-A0A918UAQ4-F1
#
_entry.id   AF-A0A918UAQ4-F1
#
_cell.length_a   1.000
_cell.length_b   1.000
_cell.length_c   1.000
_cell.angle_alpha   90.00
_cell.angle_beta   90.00
_cell.angle_gamma   90.00
#
_symmetry.space_group_name_H-M   'P 1'
#
loop_
_entity.id
_entity.type
_entity.pdbx_description
1 polymer ?
#
loop_
_entity_poly.entity_id
_entity_poly.type
_entity_poly.pdbx_seq_one_letter_code
_entity_poly.pdbx_strand_id
1 'polypeptide(L)'
;MRQGAVILDTPWQDAPSTERPGWRERTAHLHGDQLIAVDYIVCVRCRRGWVESPYTVPQYQRCGLASAALAALRREHPDLAWHTLGGHFADSRPFWAAVGSGVPGGYQQARLCSHVAGTSP
;
A
#
# COMPACT_ATOMS: atom_id res chain seq x y z
N MET A 1 -14.32 -17.15 16.35
CA MET A 1 -15.03 -16.11 15.56
C MET A 1 -14.26 -15.92 14.26
N ARG A 2 -14.82 -16.32 13.12
CA ARG A 2 -14.18 -16.09 11.81
C ARG A 2 -14.35 -14.61 11.48
N GLN A 3 -13.26 -13.85 11.45
CA GLN A 3 -13.26 -12.50 10.90
C GLN A 3 -13.59 -12.64 9.41
N GLY A 4 -14.81 -12.29 9.03
CA GLY A 4 -15.13 -12.07 7.63
C GLY A 4 -14.26 -10.92 7.16
N ALA A 5 -13.31 -11.20 6.27
CA ALA A 5 -12.64 -10.14 5.54
C ALA A 5 -13.76 -9.35 4.84
N VAL A 6 -13.95 -8.10 5.22
CA VAL A 6 -14.83 -7.20 4.47
C VAL A 6 -14.16 -7.05 3.11
N ILE A 7 -14.64 -7.82 2.12
CA ILE A 7 -14.33 -7.54 0.72
C ILE A 7 -15.15 -6.30 0.41
N LEU A 8 -14.50 -5.16 0.57
CA LEU A 8 -15.03 -3.91 0.13
C LEU A 8 -14.91 -3.89 -1.39
N ASP A 9 -16.03 -4.03 -2.09
CA ASP A 9 -16.19 -3.63 -3.50
C ASP A 9 -16.10 -2.09 -3.64
N THR A 10 -15.24 -1.44 -2.85
CA THR A 10 -15.07 0.01 -2.89
C THR A 10 -14.26 0.36 -4.13
N PRO A 11 -14.70 1.36 -4.93
CA PRO A 11 -13.93 1.81 -6.08
C PRO A 11 -12.64 2.46 -5.58
N TRP A 12 -11.54 1.70 -5.67
CA TRP A 12 -10.20 2.23 -5.44
C TRP A 12 -9.97 3.39 -6.39
N GLN A 13 -9.49 4.50 -5.85
CA GLN A 13 -9.09 5.66 -6.63
C GLN A 13 -7.58 5.81 -6.49
N ASP A 14 -6.91 6.10 -7.61
CA ASP A 14 -5.48 6.36 -7.61
C ASP A 14 -5.23 7.77 -8.16
N ALA A 15 -4.60 8.60 -7.36
CA ALA A 15 -4.19 9.96 -7.72
C ALA A 15 -2.66 10.11 -7.57
N PRO A 16 -2.03 11.16 -8.11
CA PRO A 16 -0.66 11.51 -7.71
C PRO A 16 -0.59 11.73 -6.19
N SER A 17 0.45 11.21 -5.55
CA SER A 17 0.68 11.45 -4.12
C SER A 17 1.00 12.92 -3.87
N THR A 18 0.36 13.49 -2.85
CA THR A 18 0.64 14.87 -2.42
C THR A 18 1.88 14.95 -1.52
N GLU A 19 2.25 13.85 -0.85
CA GLU A 19 3.40 13.78 0.06
C GLU A 19 4.69 13.31 -0.63
N ARG A 20 4.57 12.55 -1.73
CA ARG A 20 5.72 11.87 -2.37
C ARG A 20 5.74 12.12 -3.89
N PRO A 21 6.54 13.09 -4.37
CA PRO A 21 6.67 13.36 -5.80
C PRO A 21 7.02 12.10 -6.62
N GLY A 22 6.27 11.87 -7.70
CA GLY A 22 6.42 10.70 -8.58
C GLY A 22 5.70 9.43 -8.09
N TRP A 23 5.15 9.44 -6.88
CA TRP A 23 4.33 8.35 -6.34
C TRP A 23 2.87 8.58 -6.65
N ARG A 24 2.09 7.51 -6.50
CA ARG A 24 0.63 7.54 -6.53
C ARG A 24 0.11 7.30 -5.12
N GLU A 25 -1.06 7.82 -4.81
CA GLU A 25 -1.80 7.53 -3.59
C GLU A 25 -3.06 6.74 -3.97
N ARG A 26 -3.23 5.59 -3.34
CA ARG A 26 -4.44 4.78 -3.42
C ARG A 26 -5.37 5.14 -2.28
N THR A 27 -6.59 5.56 -2.62
CA THR A 27 -7.61 5.92 -1.65
C THR A 27 -8.91 5.15 -1.84
N ALA A 28 -9.70 5.14 -0.77
CA ALA A 28 -11.09 4.69 -0.82
C ALA A 28 -11.95 5.66 0.00
N HIS A 29 -13.14 5.97 -0.51
CA HIS A 29 -14.07 6.94 0.08
C HIS A 29 -15.41 6.29 0.42
N LEU A 30 -16.09 6.79 1.45
CA LEU A 30 -17.48 6.47 1.78
C LEU A 30 -18.22 7.76 2.09
N HIS A 31 -19.34 8.00 1.40
CA HIS A 31 -20.11 9.26 1.48
C HIS A 31 -19.28 10.54 1.25
N GLY A 32 -18.20 10.44 0.46
CA GLY A 32 -17.28 11.56 0.19
C GLY A 32 -16.11 11.66 1.15
N ASP A 33 -16.12 10.93 2.27
CA ASP A 33 -15.03 10.95 3.26
C ASP A 33 -13.97 9.89 2.95
N GLN A 34 -12.70 10.27 3.04
CA GLN A 34 -11.57 9.35 2.84
C GLN A 34 -11.47 8.39 4.01
N LEU A 35 -11.44 7.08 3.72
CA LEU A 35 -11.32 6.03 4.73
C LEU A 35 -9.89 5.54 4.90
N ILE A 36 -9.19 5.42 3.79
CA ILE A 36 -7.84 4.87 3.68
C ILE A 36 -7.08 5.65 2.62
N ALA A 37 -5.79 5.87 2.87
CA ALA A 37 -4.80 6.26 1.88
C ALA A 37 -3.56 5.38 2.01
N VAL A 38 -2.94 5.03 0.89
CA VAL A 38 -1.65 4.32 0.84
C VAL A 38 -0.85 4.89 -0.32
N ASP A 39 0.33 5.43 -0.02
CA ASP A 39 1.28 5.82 -1.07
C ASP A 39 1.91 4.58 -1.68
N TYR A 40 2.07 4.58 -3.00
CA TYR A 40 2.79 3.54 -3.71
C TYR A 40 3.51 4.04 -4.96
N ILE A 41 4.55 3.31 -5.35
CA ILE A 41 5.22 3.48 -6.63
C ILE A 41 5.59 2.11 -7.19
N VAL A 42 5.49 1.97 -8.51
CA VAL A 42 5.80 0.73 -9.21
C VAL A 42 6.91 0.96 -10.24
N CYS A 43 7.85 0.02 -10.30
CA CYS A 43 8.82 -0.07 -11.37
C CYS A 43 8.59 -1.37 -12.13
N VAL A 44 7.89 -1.28 -13.27
CA VAL A 44 7.62 -2.43 -14.14
C VAL A 44 8.92 -3.06 -14.62
N ARG A 45 9.94 -2.25 -14.95
CA ARG A 45 11.24 -2.73 -15.42
C ARG A 45 11.98 -3.59 -14.40
N CYS A 46 11.91 -3.24 -13.13
CA CYS A 46 12.53 -4.03 -12.05
C CYS A 46 11.60 -5.08 -11.46
N ARG A 47 10.32 -5.09 -11.87
CA ARG A 47 9.25 -5.89 -11.27
C ARG A 47 9.16 -5.71 -9.75
N ARG A 48 9.20 -4.45 -9.29
CA ARG A 48 9.09 -4.09 -7.87
C ARG A 48 8.05 -3.02 -7.64
N GLY A 49 7.33 -3.12 -6.53
CA GLY A 49 6.45 -2.10 -5.99
C GLY A 49 6.91 -1.70 -4.60
N TRP A 50 6.73 -0.44 -4.24
CA TRP A 50 6.92 0.06 -2.89
C TRP A 50 5.62 0.68 -2.38
N VAL A 51 5.35 0.49 -1.09
CA VAL A 51 4.22 1.13 -0.41
C VAL A 51 4.71 1.84 0.84
N GLU A 52 4.10 2.98 1.15
CA GLU A 52 4.40 3.80 2.32
C GLU A 52 3.14 4.46 2.87
N SER A 53 3.27 5.02 4.07
CA SER A 53 2.25 5.88 4.68
C SER A 53 0.81 5.31 4.68
N PRO A 54 0.54 4.03 5.01
CA PRO A 54 -0.85 3.58 5.09
C PRO A 54 -1.57 4.28 6.24
N TYR A 55 -2.52 5.15 5.91
CA TYR A 55 -3.35 5.88 6.87
C TYR A 55 -4.79 5.41 6.77
N THR A 56 -5.35 4.93 7.89
CA THR A 56 -6.78 4.65 8.03
C THR A 56 -7.38 5.61 9.05
N VAL A 57 -8.50 6.26 8.71
CA VAL A 57 -9.19 7.12 9.67
C VAL A 57 -9.55 6.33 10.94
N PRO A 58 -9.42 6.92 12.15
CA PRO A 58 -9.48 6.18 13.41
C PRO A 58 -10.70 5.25 13.57
N GLN A 59 -11.88 5.72 13.15
CA GLN A 59 -13.15 5.01 13.25
C GLN A 59 -13.23 3.73 12.39
N TYR A 60 -12.36 3.57 11.39
CA TYR A 60 -12.29 2.37 10.54
C TYR A 60 -10.97 1.60 10.67
N GLN A 61 -10.15 1.93 11.68
CA GLN A 61 -8.97 1.14 11.99
C GLN A 61 -9.38 -0.29 12.40
N ARG A 62 -8.51 -1.26 12.09
CA ARG A 62 -8.73 -2.70 12.36
C ARG A 62 -9.91 -3.33 11.61
N CYS A 63 -10.53 -2.62 10.66
CA CYS A 63 -11.53 -3.17 9.73
C CYS A 63 -10.92 -3.85 8.49
N GLY A 64 -9.60 -3.94 8.40
CA GLY A 64 -8.91 -4.57 7.27
C GLY A 64 -8.71 -3.68 6.04
N LEU A 65 -9.03 -2.38 6.11
CA LEU A 65 -8.93 -1.43 4.99
C LEU A 65 -7.54 -1.37 4.36
N ALA A 66 -6.50 -1.21 5.18
CA ALA A 66 -5.12 -1.18 4.70
C ALA A 66 -4.73 -2.51 4.01
N SER A 67 -5.14 -3.64 4.59
CA SER A 67 -4.88 -4.96 4.00
C SER A 67 -5.61 -5.14 2.66
N ALA A 68 -6.85 -4.65 2.55
CA ALA A 68 -7.62 -4.67 1.31
C ALA A 68 -6.99 -3.78 0.23
N ALA A 69 -6.55 -2.58 0.58
CA ALA A 69 -5.86 -1.67 -0.36
C ALA A 69 -4.59 -2.30 -0.92
N LEU A 70 -3.76 -2.89 -0.06
CA LEU A 70 -2.54 -3.61 -0.45
C LEU A 70 -2.87 -4.84 -1.32
N ALA A 71 -3.92 -5.60 -0.98
CA ALA A 71 -4.35 -6.74 -1.78
C ALA A 71 -4.85 -6.32 -3.17
N ALA A 72 -5.56 -5.19 -3.28
CA ALA A 72 -5.99 -4.63 -4.55
C ALA A 72 -4.79 -4.27 -5.43
N LEU A 73 -3.78 -3.58 -4.87
CA LEU A 73 -2.55 -3.24 -5.59
C LEU A 73 -1.85 -4.48 -6.15
N ARG A 74 -1.79 -5.55 -5.34
CA ARG A 74 -1.20 -6.82 -5.78
C ARG A 74 -1.98 -7.50 -6.90
N ARG A 75 -3.31 -7.45 -6.88
CA ARG A 75 -4.14 -8.01 -7.96
C ARG A 75 -3.95 -7.29 -9.29
N GLU A 76 -3.76 -5.97 -9.24
CA GLU A 76 -3.54 -5.15 -10.43
C GLU A 76 -2.10 -5.23 -10.95
N HIS A 77 -1.16 -5.61 -10.09
CA HIS A 77 0.24 -5.81 -10.44
C HIS A 77 0.78 -7.16 -9.94
N PRO A 78 0.29 -8.29 -10.52
CA PRO A 78 0.54 -9.63 -9.99
C PRO A 78 2.02 -10.06 -10.05
N ASP A 79 2.80 -9.48 -10.97
CA ASP A 79 4.19 -9.87 -11.21
C ASP A 79 5.23 -9.07 -10.41
N LEU A 80 4.80 -8.19 -9.50
CA LEU A 80 5.70 -7.36 -8.71
C LEU A 80 6.06 -7.98 -7.36
N ALA A 81 7.32 -7.81 -6.96
CA ALA A 81 7.74 -7.96 -5.57
C ALA A 81 7.48 -6.65 -4.81
N TRP A 82 6.77 -6.74 -3.68
CA TRP A 82 6.31 -5.61 -2.89
C TRP A 82 7.18 -5.37 -1.66
N HIS A 83 7.57 -4.12 -1.49
CA HIS A 83 8.53 -3.65 -0.49
C HIS A 83 8.02 -2.42 0.23
N THR A 84 8.75 -2.02 1.26
CA THR A 84 8.65 -0.71 1.91
C THR A 84 10.02 -0.04 1.84
N LEU A 85 10.10 1.27 2.02
CA LEU A 85 11.35 2.01 2.18
C LEU A 85 11.92 1.87 3.61
N GLY A 86 11.12 1.38 4.55
CA GLY A 86 11.47 1.18 5.95
C GLY A 86 10.82 2.21 6.87
N GLY A 87 11.35 2.38 8.08
CA GLY A 87 10.80 3.36 9.04
C GLY A 87 9.51 2.92 9.73
N HIS A 88 9.17 1.63 9.66
CA HIS A 88 8.06 1.05 10.40
C HIS A 88 8.22 1.31 11.91
N PHE A 89 7.23 1.97 12.52
CA PHE A 89 7.09 1.96 13.97
C PHE A 89 7.11 0.52 14.47
N ALA A 90 7.73 0.26 15.61
CA ALA A 90 7.86 -1.09 16.16
C ALA A 90 6.50 -1.80 16.22
N ASP A 91 5.45 -1.06 16.57
CA ASP A 91 4.07 -1.52 16.68
C ASP A 91 3.43 -1.91 15.34
N SER A 92 3.98 -1.45 14.21
CA SER A 92 3.47 -1.78 12.88
C SER A 92 4.09 -3.06 12.30
N ARG A 93 5.14 -3.62 12.92
CA ARG A 93 5.81 -4.85 12.43
C ARG A 93 4.85 -6.05 12.32
N PRO A 94 3.96 -6.34 13.28
CA PRO A 94 3.02 -7.46 13.14
C PRO A 94 2.06 -7.29 11.96
N PHE A 95 1.63 -6.06 11.67
CA PHE A 95 0.79 -5.76 10.51
C PHE A 95 1.52 -6.10 9.21
N TRP A 96 2.75 -5.59 9.02
CA TRP A 96 3.54 -5.86 7.81
C TRP A 96 3.86 -7.34 7.62
N ALA A 97 4.21 -8.05 8.71
CA ALA A 97 4.43 -9.48 8.67
C ALA A 97 3.18 -10.25 8.23
N ALA A 98 2.00 -9.86 8.73
CA ALA A 98 0.74 -10.50 8.36
C ALA A 98 0.38 -10.26 6.89
N VAL A 99 0.41 -9.00 6.43
CA VAL A 99 0.02 -8.67 5.03
C VAL A 99 1.07 -9.08 3.99
N GLY A 100 2.33 -9.30 4.40
CA GLY A 100 3.43 -9.76 3.56
C GLY A 100 3.53 -11.28 3.41
N SER A 101 2.79 -12.05 4.21
CA SER A 101 2.80 -13.51 4.11
C SER A 101 2.37 -13.97 2.72
N GLY A 102 3.22 -14.76 2.05
CA GLY A 102 2.97 -15.27 0.69
C GLY A 102 3.11 -14.23 -0.43
N VAL A 103 3.57 -13.01 -0.12
CA VAL A 103 3.76 -11.94 -1.11
C VAL A 103 5.24 -11.88 -1.50
N PRO A 104 5.60 -11.91 -2.80
CA PRO A 104 6.96 -11.67 -3.22
C PRO A 104 7.49 -10.35 -2.66
N GLY A 105 8.69 -10.35 -2.06
CA GLY A 105 9.25 -9.17 -1.36
C GLY A 105 8.72 -8.97 0.06
N GLY A 106 7.53 -9.49 0.40
CA GLY A 106 7.01 -9.60 1.76
C GLY A 106 6.89 -8.27 2.53
N TYR A 107 6.85 -7.13 1.84
CA TYR A 107 6.99 -5.79 2.44
C TYR A 107 8.26 -5.64 3.28
N GLN A 108 9.31 -6.39 2.95
CA GLN A 108 10.63 -6.15 3.51
C GLN A 108 11.18 -4.83 2.98
N GLN A 109 11.96 -4.16 3.81
CA GLN A 109 12.60 -2.92 3.46
C GLN A 109 13.52 -3.11 2.24
N ALA A 110 13.36 -2.25 1.23
CA ALA A 110 14.24 -2.19 0.07
C ALA A 110 14.37 -0.74 -0.43
N ARG A 111 15.59 -0.35 -0.82
CA ARG A 111 15.81 0.96 -1.47
C ARG A 111 15.09 1.02 -2.82
N LEU A 112 14.63 2.21 -3.20
CA LEU A 112 14.14 2.47 -4.56
C LEU A 112 15.22 2.13 -5.59
N CYS A 113 14.81 1.61 -6.74
CA CYS A 113 15.72 1.44 -7.88
C CYS A 113 15.90 2.78 -8.62
N SER A 114 16.99 2.91 -9.37
CA SER A 114 17.33 4.15 -10.09
C SER A 114 16.26 4.60 -11.10
N HIS A 115 15.44 3.68 -11.62
CA HIS A 115 14.34 4.03 -12.55
C HIS A 115 13.23 4.87 -11.90
N VAL A 116 13.10 4.79 -10.57
CA VAL A 116 12.06 5.50 -9.82
C VAL A 116 12.64 6.37 -8.70
N ALA A 117 13.93 6.23 -8.38
CA ALA A 117 14.62 7.02 -7.36
C ALA A 117 15.02 8.44 -7.83
N GLY A 118 14.42 8.96 -8.91
CA GLY A 118 14.92 10.14 -9.62
C GLY A 118 13.88 10.96 -10.38
N THR A 119 12.59 10.80 -10.12
CA THR A 119 11.59 11.80 -10.56
C THR A 119 11.67 13.04 -9.66
N SER A 120 12.77 13.78 -9.77
CA SER A 120 12.71 15.24 -9.66
C SER A 120 11.92 15.79 -10.85
N PRO A 121 11.19 16.91 -10.71
CA PRO A 121 10.59 17.59 -11.86
C PRO A 121 11.63 17.99 -12.91
#